data_AF-A0A831U111-F1
#
_entry.id   AF-A0A831U111-F1
#
_cell.length_a   1.000
_cell.length_b   1.000
_cell.length_c   1.000
_cell.angle_alpha   90.00
_cell.angle_beta   90.00
_cell.angle_gamma   90.00
#
_symmetry.space_group_name_H-M   'P 1'
#
loop_
_entity.id
_entity.type
_entity.pdbx_description
1 polymer ?
#
loop_
_entity_poly.entity_id
_entity_poly.type
_entity_poly.pdbx_seq_one_letter_code
_entity_poly.pdbx_strand_id
1 'polypeptide(L)'
;TMANPTPARTFQFQLQAAQAAPDPNTAVDAADFPVLILHGTLDRLVPPANAELLARQIPRARLEWLEGDSHNFWAHDPERTAAVLLDFLASA
;
A
#
# COMPACT_ATOMS: atom_id res chain seq x y z
N THR A 1 -3.35 -19.30 24.75
CA THR A 1 -3.98 -20.11 23.68
C THR A 1 -5.00 -19.25 22.96
N MET A 2 -4.98 -19.17 21.63
CA MET A 2 -6.00 -18.43 20.89
C MET A 2 -7.32 -19.22 20.91
N ALA A 3 -8.42 -18.58 21.29
CA ALA A 3 -9.75 -19.22 21.34
C ALA A 3 -10.30 -19.54 19.95
N ASN A 4 -9.91 -18.77 18.93
CA ASN A 4 -10.36 -18.92 17.54
C ASN A 4 -9.18 -18.65 16.58
N PRO A 5 -8.25 -19.60 16.38
CA PRO A 5 -7.13 -19.39 15.47
C PRO A 5 -7.63 -19.27 14.02
N THR A 6 -7.05 -18.34 13.24
CA THR A 6 -7.32 -18.22 11.81
C THR A 6 -6.98 -19.54 11.10
N PRO A 7 -7.92 -20.19 10.39
CA PRO A 7 -7.62 -21.42 9.67
C PRO A 7 -6.53 -21.21 8.61
N ALA A 8 -5.57 -22.12 8.51
CA ALA A 8 -4.45 -22.00 7.54
C ALA A 8 -4.92 -21.82 6.09
N ARG A 9 -6.06 -22.44 5.72
CA ARG A 9 -6.68 -22.30 4.40
C ARG A 9 -7.04 -20.86 4.04
N THR A 10 -7.28 -19.99 5.02
CA THR A 10 -7.61 -18.58 4.76
C THR A 10 -6.44 -17.86 4.06
N PHE A 11 -5.19 -18.16 4.43
CA PHE A 11 -4.02 -17.62 3.74
C PHE A 11 -3.90 -18.16 2.30
N GLN A 12 -4.31 -19.42 2.07
CA GLN A 12 -4.31 -20.00 0.72
C GLN A 12 -5.33 -19.28 -0.19
N PHE A 13 -6.53 -18.99 0.32
CA PHE A 13 -7.53 -18.24 -0.44
C PHE A 13 -7.06 -16.82 -0.78
N GLN A 14 -6.38 -16.15 0.15
CA GLN A 14 -5.78 -14.83 -0.13
C GLN A 14 -4.73 -14.91 -1.24
N LEU A 15 -3.84 -15.90 -1.19
CA LEU A 15 -2.82 -16.09 -2.24
C LEU A 15 -3.46 -16.40 -3.60
N GLN A 16 -4.45 -17.29 -3.64
CA GLN A 16 -5.17 -17.62 -4.87
C GLN A 16 -5.86 -16.39 -5.48
N ALA A 17 -6.51 -15.58 -4.66
CA ALA A 17 -7.13 -14.34 -5.11
C ALA A 17 -6.10 -13.35 -5.69
N ALA A 18 -4.95 -13.19 -5.03
CA ALA A 18 -3.87 -12.34 -5.52
C ALA A 18 -3.29 -12.84 -6.85
N GLN A 19 -3.18 -14.17 -7.04
CA GLN A 19 -2.70 -14.79 -8.29
C GLN A 19 -3.71 -14.69 -9.43
N ALA A 20 -5.01 -14.72 -9.13
CA ALA A 20 -6.07 -14.64 -10.12
C ALA A 20 -6.44 -13.19 -10.50
N ALA A 21 -5.93 -12.19 -9.79
CA ALA A 21 -6.21 -10.80 -10.07
C ALA A 21 -5.73 -10.41 -11.48
N PRO A 22 -6.52 -9.63 -12.24
CA PRO A 22 -6.09 -9.09 -13.52
C PRO A 22 -4.91 -8.12 -13.32
N ASP A 23 -4.24 -7.75 -14.41
CA ASP A 23 -3.09 -6.84 -14.37
C ASP A 23 -3.43 -5.53 -13.64
N PRO A 24 -2.85 -5.28 -12.44
CA PRO A 24 -3.18 -4.11 -11.63
C PRO A 24 -2.75 -2.79 -12.28
N ASN A 25 -1.85 -2.84 -13.28
CA ASN A 25 -1.34 -1.63 -13.94
C ASN A 25 -2.39 -0.93 -14.81
N THR A 26 -3.44 -1.63 -15.26
CA THR A 26 -4.50 -1.04 -16.08
C THR A 26 -5.25 0.11 -15.38
N ALA A 27 -5.46 0.00 -14.07
CA ALA A 27 -6.09 1.06 -13.27
C ALA A 27 -5.13 2.23 -13.00
N VAL A 28 -3.84 1.93 -12.88
CA VAL A 28 -2.76 2.91 -12.69
C VAL A 28 -2.63 3.80 -13.92
N ASP A 29 -2.62 3.19 -15.12
CA ASP A 29 -2.50 3.90 -16.39
C ASP A 29 -3.69 4.83 -16.67
N ALA A 30 -4.86 4.54 -16.07
CA ALA A 30 -6.08 5.32 -16.25
C ALA A 30 -6.27 6.45 -15.23
N ALA A 31 -5.39 6.60 -14.23
CA ALA A 31 -5.56 7.57 -13.15
C ALA A 31 -5.22 9.01 -13.60
N ASP A 32 -6.24 9.89 -13.62
CA ASP A 32 -6.12 11.32 -13.97
C ASP A 32 -6.39 12.28 -12.78
N PHE A 33 -6.68 11.72 -11.60
CA PHE A 33 -6.90 12.43 -10.33
C PHE A 33 -5.63 12.43 -9.45
N PRO A 34 -5.53 13.28 -8.41
CA PRO A 34 -4.44 13.22 -7.44
C PRO A 34 -4.34 11.84 -6.79
N VAL A 35 -3.14 11.27 -6.71
CA VAL A 35 -2.90 9.97 -6.06
C VAL A 35 -1.82 10.12 -4.99
N LEU A 36 -2.08 9.60 -3.80
CA LEU A 36 -1.06 9.42 -2.76
C LEU A 36 -0.56 7.97 -2.79
N ILE A 37 0.75 7.81 -2.89
CA ILE A 37 1.45 6.54 -2.67
C ILE A 37 2.18 6.68 -1.34
N LEU A 38 1.71 5.95 -0.33
CA LEU A 38 2.29 5.95 1.03
C LEU A 38 2.89 4.57 1.31
N HIS A 39 4.19 4.52 1.63
CA HIS A 39 4.89 3.23 1.71
C HIS A 39 5.98 3.21 2.79
N GLY A 40 6.14 2.08 3.50
CA GLY A 40 7.19 1.88 4.49
C GLY A 40 8.52 1.43 3.87
N THR A 41 9.64 2.01 4.28
CA THR A 41 10.95 1.72 3.65
C THR A 41 11.49 0.32 3.93
N LEU A 42 10.97 -0.37 4.96
CA LEU A 42 11.34 -1.72 5.35
C LEU A 42 10.28 -2.77 4.96
N ASP A 43 9.36 -2.44 4.05
CA ASP A 43 8.38 -3.40 3.55
C ASP A 43 9.05 -4.54 2.74
N ARG A 44 8.92 -5.77 3.23
CA ARG A 44 9.42 -6.98 2.55
C ARG A 44 8.31 -7.78 1.88
N LEU A 45 7.05 -7.48 2.18
CA LEU A 45 5.90 -8.14 1.58
C LEU A 45 5.58 -7.49 0.23
N VAL A 46 5.60 -6.16 0.18
CA VAL A 46 5.47 -5.36 -1.05
C VAL A 46 6.73 -4.50 -1.21
N PRO A 47 7.64 -4.87 -2.11
CA PRO A 47 8.93 -4.18 -2.26
C PRO A 47 8.77 -2.67 -2.55
N PRO A 48 9.50 -1.78 -1.84
CA PRO A 48 9.44 -0.33 -2.04
C PRO A 48 9.68 0.13 -3.48
N ALA A 49 10.48 -0.62 -4.26
CA ALA A 49 10.71 -0.33 -5.67
C ALA A 49 9.42 -0.20 -6.50
N ASN A 50 8.34 -0.89 -6.09
CA ASN A 50 7.04 -0.79 -6.76
C ASN A 50 6.40 0.59 -6.53
N ALA A 51 6.54 1.19 -5.35
CA ALA A 51 6.02 2.52 -5.06
C ALA A 51 6.70 3.59 -5.94
N GLU A 52 8.01 3.46 -6.17
CA GLU A 52 8.73 4.34 -7.09
C GLU A 52 8.28 4.19 -8.55
N LEU A 53 8.01 2.95 -8.99
CA LEU A 53 7.50 2.70 -10.34
C LEU A 53 6.14 3.35 -10.54
N LEU A 54 5.22 3.19 -9.59
CA LEU A 54 3.91 3.81 -9.62
C LEU A 54 4.00 5.34 -9.63
N ALA A 55 4.88 5.93 -8.81
CA ALA A 55 5.08 7.38 -8.75
C ALA A 55 5.60 7.97 -10.08
N ARG A 56 6.37 7.18 -10.85
CA ARG A 56 6.83 7.58 -12.19
C ARG A 56 5.75 7.44 -13.26
N GLN A 57 4.81 6.51 -13.08
CA GLN A 57 3.76 6.22 -14.06
C GLN A 57 2.55 7.14 -13.91
N ILE A 58 2.17 7.49 -12.68
CA ILE A 58 0.97 8.30 -12.41
C ILE A 58 1.34 9.79 -12.45
N PRO A 59 0.79 10.59 -13.38
CA PRO A 59 1.22 11.99 -13.58
C PRO A 59 1.03 12.91 -12.36
N ARG A 60 0.03 12.60 -11.52
CA ARG A 60 -0.35 13.39 -10.34
C ARG A 60 -0.10 12.64 -9.03
N ALA A 61 0.87 11.71 -9.04
CA ALA A 61 1.24 10.99 -7.84
C ALA A 61 2.12 11.84 -6.91
N ARG A 62 1.81 11.74 -5.62
CA ARG A 62 2.69 12.13 -4.51
C ARG A 62 3.15 10.84 -3.83
N LEU A 63 4.47 10.64 -3.76
CA LEU A 63 5.08 9.52 -3.05
C LEU A 63 5.58 10.00 -1.69
N GLU A 64 5.13 9.34 -0.63
CA GLU A 64 5.53 9.61 0.75
C GLU A 64 6.12 8.36 1.38
N TRP A 65 7.31 8.51 1.97
CA TRP A 65 8.03 7.43 2.63
C TRP A 65 7.84 7.49 4.13
N LEU A 66 7.38 6.38 4.70
CA LEU A 66 7.42 6.14 6.13
C LEU A 66 8.73 5.44 6.46
N GLU A 67 9.78 6.26 6.61
CA GLU A 67 11.12 5.80 6.94
C GLU A 67 11.11 4.95 8.22
N GLY A 68 11.64 3.74 8.13
CA GLY A 68 11.70 2.76 9.22
C GLY A 68 10.49 1.83 9.33
N ASP A 69 9.38 2.12 8.65
CA ASP A 69 8.18 1.30 8.73
C ASP A 69 8.17 0.13 7.74
N SER A 70 7.45 -0.94 8.10
CA SER A 70 7.23 -2.11 7.23
C SER A 70 5.82 -2.11 6.60
N HIS A 71 5.37 -3.25 6.10
CA HIS A 71 4.12 -3.36 5.31
C HIS A 71 2.89 -2.77 6.00
N ASN A 72 2.67 -3.13 7.27
CA ASN A 72 1.52 -2.66 8.03
C ASN A 72 1.83 -1.34 8.75
N PHE A 73 2.42 -0.36 8.05
CA PHE A 73 2.84 0.92 8.62
C PHE A 73 1.72 1.65 9.36
N TRP A 74 0.48 1.53 8.90
CA TRP A 74 -0.71 2.10 9.56
C TRP A 74 -1.00 1.52 10.96
N ALA A 75 -0.50 0.31 11.25
CA ALA A 75 -0.62 -0.31 12.57
C ALA A 75 0.59 -0.03 13.46
N HIS A 76 1.76 0.21 12.87
CA HIS A 76 3.00 0.47 13.61
C HIS A 76 3.15 1.95 13.99
N ASP A 77 2.78 2.87 13.10
CA ASP A 77 2.81 4.32 13.31
C ASP A 77 1.50 4.96 12.79
N PRO A 78 0.38 4.74 13.51
CA PRO A 78 -0.93 5.23 13.10
C PRO A 78 -0.99 6.76 13.07
N GLU A 79 -0.29 7.44 13.98
CA GLU A 79 -0.27 8.91 14.05
C GLU A 79 0.42 9.52 12.83
N ARG A 80 1.61 9.04 12.45
CA ARG A 80 2.31 9.52 11.26
C ARG A 80 1.55 9.19 9.98
N THR A 81 1.01 7.97 9.90
CA THR A 81 0.16 7.56 8.78
C THR A 81 -1.04 8.50 8.61
N ALA A 82 -1.77 8.76 9.71
CA ALA A 82 -2.92 9.66 9.70
C ALA A 82 -2.53 11.09 9.32
N ALA A 83 -1.41 11.60 9.82
CA ALA A 83 -0.93 12.95 9.47
C ALA A 83 -0.69 13.11 7.97
N VAL A 84 -0.02 12.14 7.33
CA VAL A 84 0.24 12.18 5.88
C VAL A 84 -1.06 12.10 5.08
N LEU A 85 -2.00 11.24 5.49
CA LEU A 85 -3.31 11.13 4.84
C LEU A 85 -4.11 12.43 4.92
N LEU A 86 -4.16 13.05 6.10
CA LEU A 86 -4.89 14.30 6.31
C LEU A 86 -4.28 15.48 5.53
N ASP A 87 -2.95 15.56 5.47
CA ASP A 87 -2.23 16.56 4.66
C ASP A 87 -2.52 16.42 3.16
N PHE A 88 -2.51 15.19 2.64
CA PHE A 88 -2.89 14.92 1.26
C PHE A 88 -4.35 15.31 0.97
N LEU A 89 -5.28 14.91 1.83
CA LEU A 89 -6.71 15.21 1.65
C LEU A 89 -7.02 16.71 1.73
N ALA A 90 -6.25 17.48 2.50
CA ALA A 90 -6.41 18.93 2.58
C ALA A 90 -5.84 19.69 1.36
N SER A 91 -4.96 19.06 0.58
CA SER A 91 -4.26 19.65 -0.56
C SER A 91 -4.71 19.12 -1.93
N ALA A 92 -5.59 18.12 -1.95
CA ALA A 92 -6.11 17.46 -3.14
C ALA A 92 -7.26 18.21 -3.82
#